data_AF-A0A7D5RSZ1-F1
#
_entry.id   AF-A0A7D5RSZ1-F1
#
_cell.length_a   1.000
_cell.length_b   1.000
_cell.length_c   1.000
_cell.angle_alpha   90.00
_cell.angle_beta   90.00
_cell.angle_gamma   90.00
#
_symmetry.space_group_name_H-M   'P 1'
#
loop_
_entity.id
_entity.type
_entity.pdbx_description
1 polymer ?
#
loop_
_entity_poly.entity_id
_entity_poly.type
_entity_poly.pdbx_seq_one_letter_code
_entity_poly.pdbx_strand_id
1 'polypeptide(L)'
;MYKAKVFYFSIYKKETTDGVRIKPGARFNTPTTKVIDRIKPWTKEPDRFRWVQQDDLILQIPDLLLSEVEWISTLLYPIGKGTAVAEIKHDKLIPAHAFALSNTIQSDFFR
;
A
#
# COMPACT_ATOMS: atom_id res chain seq x y z
N MET A 1 -12.45 -32.41 20.20
CA MET A 1 -12.40 -33.24 18.97
C MET A 1 -12.06 -32.32 17.80
N TYR A 2 -10.77 -32.20 17.42
CA TYR A 2 -10.37 -31.41 16.26
C TYR A 2 -10.25 -32.33 15.05
N LYS A 3 -11.16 -32.18 14.06
CA LYS A 3 -11.00 -32.75 12.73
C LYS A 3 -10.00 -31.86 11.96
N ALA A 4 -8.72 -32.23 11.98
CA ALA A 4 -7.76 -31.60 11.08
C ALA A 4 -7.91 -32.23 9.68
N LYS A 5 -8.16 -31.40 8.65
CA LYS A 5 -7.97 -31.81 7.25
C LYS A 5 -6.47 -31.98 7.00
N VAL A 6 -6.09 -32.98 6.20
CA VAL A 6 -4.69 -33.21 5.84
C VAL A 6 -4.27 -32.18 4.79
N PHE A 7 -3.12 -31.55 4.99
CA PHE A 7 -2.50 -30.63 4.05
C PHE A 7 -1.05 -31.07 3.77
N TYR A 8 -0.57 -30.79 2.56
CA TYR A 8 0.83 -30.95 2.19
C TYR A 8 1.40 -29.59 1.80
N PHE A 9 2.58 -29.27 2.31
CA PHE A 9 3.31 -28.05 1.99
C PHE A 9 4.76 -28.39 1.65
N SER A 10 5.29 -27.77 0.60
CA SER A 10 6.70 -27.81 0.23
C SER A 10 7.27 -26.40 0.21
N ILE A 11 8.41 -26.19 0.87
CA ILE A 11 9.08 -24.88 0.97
C ILE A 11 10.44 -24.98 0.27
N TYR A 12 10.70 -24.07 -0.65
CA TYR A 12 11.99 -23.97 -1.35
C TYR A 12 12.65 -22.64 -1.04
N LYS A 13 13.97 -22.66 -0.82
CA LYS A 13 14.79 -21.46 -0.66
C LYS A 13 15.67 -21.30 -1.90
N LYS A 14 15.63 -20.12 -2.50
CA LYS A 14 16.55 -19.74 -3.58
C LYS A 14 17.84 -19.20 -2.94
N GLU A 15 19.00 -19.77 -3.29
CA GLU A 15 20.30 -19.38 -2.70
C GLU A 15 20.95 -18.16 -3.38
N THR A 16 20.57 -17.85 -4.62
CA THR A 16 21.12 -16.72 -5.38
C THR A 16 20.02 -15.81 -5.93
N THR A 17 20.24 -14.50 -5.79
CA THR A 17 19.34 -13.46 -6.30
C THR A 17 20.10 -12.65 -7.34
N ASP A 18 19.95 -12.99 -8.61
CA ASP A 18 20.26 -12.03 -9.66
C ASP A 18 19.21 -10.92 -9.58
N GLY A 19 19.67 -9.69 -9.32
CA GLY A 19 18.79 -8.53 -9.22
C GLY A 19 18.06 -8.30 -10.54
N VAL A 20 16.72 -8.40 -10.52
CA VAL A 20 15.90 -8.06 -11.69
C VAL A 20 15.87 -6.54 -11.82
N ARG A 21 16.36 -6.01 -12.94
CA ARG A 21 16.22 -4.58 -13.26
C ARG A 21 14.79 -4.30 -13.67
N ILE A 22 14.05 -3.62 -12.80
CA ILE A 22 12.68 -3.19 -13.06
C ILE A 22 12.72 -1.84 -13.78
N LYS A 23 12.00 -1.75 -14.90
CA LYS A 23 11.83 -0.48 -15.61
C LYS A 23 10.75 0.34 -14.90
N PRO A 24 10.93 1.67 -14.73
CA PRO A 24 9.89 2.52 -14.14
C PRO A 24 8.58 2.38 -14.92
N GLY A 25 7.48 2.14 -14.20
CA GLY A 25 6.14 2.05 -14.77
C GLY A 25 5.53 3.44 -15.06
N ALA A 26 4.27 3.44 -15.47
CA ALA A 26 3.48 4.67 -15.55
C ALA A 26 3.31 5.25 -14.14
N ARG A 27 3.58 6.54 -13.99
CA ARG A 27 3.48 7.22 -12.70
C ARG A 27 2.05 7.25 -12.22
N PHE A 28 1.86 6.96 -10.94
CA PHE A 28 0.55 7.15 -10.32
C PHE A 28 0.20 8.61 -10.15
N ASN A 29 -1.11 8.89 -10.07
CA ASN A 29 -1.59 10.22 -9.73
C ASN A 29 -1.29 10.50 -8.25
N THR A 30 -0.83 11.71 -7.98
CA THR A 30 -0.57 12.18 -6.62
C THR A 30 -1.75 13.03 -6.15
N PRO A 31 -2.27 12.84 -4.92
CA PRO A 31 -3.29 13.71 -4.37
C PRO A 31 -2.81 15.16 -4.27
N THR A 32 -3.74 16.11 -4.19
CA THR A 32 -3.38 17.53 -4.00
C THR A 32 -2.61 17.74 -2.69
N THR A 33 -1.73 18.74 -2.65
CA THR A 33 -0.93 19.07 -1.46
C THR A 33 -1.80 19.29 -0.23
N LYS A 34 -2.97 19.96 -0.39
CA LYS A 34 -3.94 20.18 0.69
C LYS A 34 -4.45 18.87 1.30
N VAL A 35 -4.70 17.86 0.47
CA VAL A 35 -5.16 16.54 0.92
C VAL A 35 -4.04 15.82 1.64
N ILE A 36 -2.83 15.84 1.09
CA ILE A 36 -1.64 15.23 1.69
C ILE A 36 -1.36 15.83 3.08
N ASP A 37 -1.41 17.15 3.22
CA ASP A 37 -1.14 17.82 4.49
C ASP A 37 -2.18 17.50 5.57
N ARG A 38 -3.42 17.14 5.18
CA ARG A 38 -4.47 16.70 6.11
C ARG A 38 -4.29 15.26 6.59
N ILE A 39 -3.73 14.37 5.76
CA ILE A 39 -3.56 12.94 6.08
C ILE A 39 -2.20 12.62 6.70
N LYS A 40 -1.14 13.41 6.42
CA LYS A 40 0.20 13.24 7.01
C LYS A 40 0.17 13.07 8.53
N PRO A 41 -0.60 13.86 9.31
CA PRO A 41 -0.65 13.72 10.77
C PRO A 41 -1.20 12.39 11.27
N TRP A 42 -1.91 11.63 10.43
CA TRP A 42 -2.48 10.32 10.79
C TRP A 42 -1.44 9.20 10.77
N THR A 43 -0.25 9.45 10.21
CA THR A 43 0.84 8.46 10.09
C THR A 43 2.04 8.90 10.93
N LYS A 44 2.75 7.98 11.58
CA LYS A 44 3.93 8.31 12.41
C LYS A 44 5.16 8.71 11.59
N GLU A 45 5.30 8.14 10.39
CA GLU A 45 6.45 8.35 9.51
C GLU A 45 6.00 8.60 8.06
N PRO A 46 5.27 9.70 7.78
CA PRO A 46 4.67 9.93 6.47
C PRO A 46 5.69 9.98 5.31
N ASP A 47 6.95 10.31 5.58
CA ASP A 47 8.02 10.43 4.58
C ASP A 47 8.52 9.08 4.04
N ARG A 48 8.24 7.97 4.74
CA ARG A 48 8.54 6.62 4.25
C ARG A 48 7.55 6.13 3.20
N PHE A 49 6.52 6.92 2.93
CA PHE A 49 5.45 6.53 2.05
C PHE A 49 5.22 7.55 0.94
N ARG A 50 4.66 7.03 -0.14
CA ARG A 50 4.16 7.78 -1.28
C ARG A 50 2.64 7.74 -1.24
N TRP A 51 2.05 8.92 -1.41
CA TRP A 51 0.61 9.09 -1.45
C TRP A 51 0.16 9.01 -2.90
N VAL A 52 -0.71 8.06 -3.16
CA VAL A 52 -1.26 7.80 -4.49
C VAL A 52 -2.76 8.03 -4.45
N GLN A 53 -3.29 8.71 -5.45
CA GLN A 53 -4.72 8.85 -5.67
C GLN A 53 -5.14 7.90 -6.78
N GLN A 54 -6.14 7.07 -6.48
CA GLN A 54 -6.85 6.26 -7.46
C GLN A 54 -8.33 6.60 -7.34
N ASP A 55 -8.84 7.34 -8.32
CA ASP A 55 -10.18 7.94 -8.30
C ASP A 55 -10.38 8.78 -7.02
N ASP A 56 -11.34 8.41 -6.18
CA ASP A 56 -11.60 9.07 -4.90
C ASP A 56 -10.81 8.45 -3.73
N LEU A 57 -10.09 7.34 -3.96
CA LEU A 57 -9.36 6.63 -2.92
C LEU A 57 -7.91 7.10 -2.82
N ILE A 58 -7.48 7.42 -1.61
CA ILE A 58 -6.10 7.71 -1.27
C ILE A 58 -5.45 6.45 -0.74
N LEU A 59 -4.36 6.07 -1.39
CA LEU A 59 -3.52 4.93 -1.05
C LEU A 59 -2.18 5.42 -0.50
N GLN A 60 -1.66 4.65 0.44
CA GLN A 60 -0.30 4.78 0.93
C GLN A 60 0.53 3.58 0.47
N ILE A 61 1.64 3.87 -0.18
CA ILE A 61 2.58 2.86 -0.70
C ILE A 61 3.95 3.13 -0.08
N PRO A 62 4.65 2.12 0.48
CA PRO A 62 6.04 2.31 0.91
C PRO A 62 6.90 2.82 -0.24
N ASP A 63 7.70 3.86 -0.01
CA ASP A 63 8.53 4.48 -1.06
C ASP A 63 9.49 3.47 -1.70
N LEU A 64 10.02 2.56 -0.88
CA LEU A 64 10.91 1.48 -1.31
C LEU A 64 10.28 0.54 -2.36
N LEU A 65 8.95 0.44 -2.40
CA LEU A 65 8.22 -0.47 -3.29
C LEU A 65 7.51 0.25 -4.44
N LEU A 66 7.57 1.58 -4.49
CA LEU A 66 6.79 2.36 -5.45
C LEU A 66 7.11 1.94 -6.89
N SER A 67 8.39 1.77 -7.23
CA SER A 67 8.83 1.47 -8.58
C SER A 67 8.33 0.11 -9.08
N GLU A 68 8.32 -0.87 -8.18
CA GLU A 68 7.83 -2.23 -8.41
C GLU A 68 6.32 -2.23 -8.58
N VAL A 69 5.60 -1.50 -7.73
CA VAL A 69 4.14 -1.39 -7.81
C VAL A 69 3.69 -0.67 -9.08
N GLU A 70 4.39 0.39 -9.49
CA GLU A 70 4.18 1.08 -10.77
C GLU A 70 4.40 0.12 -11.94
N TRP A 71 5.52 -0.60 -11.95
CA TRP A 71 5.84 -1.54 -13.01
C TRP A 71 4.81 -2.67 -13.10
N ILE A 72 4.48 -3.32 -11.99
CA ILE A 72 3.45 -4.37 -11.92
C ILE A 72 2.10 -3.83 -12.42
N SER A 73 1.77 -2.58 -12.10
CA SER A 73 0.53 -1.93 -12.54
C SER A 73 0.47 -1.62 -14.03
N THR A 74 1.60 -1.62 -14.74
CA THR A 74 1.59 -1.51 -16.22
C THR A 74 1.33 -2.84 -16.90
N LEU A 75 1.66 -3.95 -16.23
CA LEU A 75 1.54 -5.30 -16.78
C LEU A 75 0.25 -6.01 -16.35
N LEU A 76 -0.31 -5.62 -15.21
CA LEU A 76 -1.45 -6.27 -14.57
C LEU A 76 -2.53 -5.25 -14.17
N TYR A 77 -3.65 -5.77 -13.69
CA TYR A 77 -4.72 -5.02 -13.04
C TYR A 77 -4.79 -5.39 -11.55
N PRO A 78 -3.92 -4.83 -10.69
CA PRO A 78 -3.92 -5.15 -9.27
C PRO A 78 -5.24 -4.70 -8.62
N ILE A 79 -5.85 -5.59 -7.84
CA ILE A 79 -7.06 -5.30 -7.05
C ILE A 79 -6.73 -4.33 -5.89
N GLY A 80 -5.48 -4.33 -5.43
CA GLY A 80 -4.95 -3.38 -4.43
C GLY A 80 -3.46 -3.13 -4.65
N LYS A 81 -3.00 -1.93 -4.30
CA LYS A 81 -1.63 -1.44 -4.59
C LYS A 81 -0.91 -0.83 -3.38
N GLY A 82 -1.51 -0.95 -2.20
CA GLY A 82 -1.03 -0.36 -0.95
C GLY A 82 -2.11 -0.39 0.13
N THR A 83 -1.94 0.42 1.16
CA THR A 83 -2.93 0.56 2.22
C THR A 83 -3.91 1.69 1.86
N ALA A 84 -5.21 1.39 1.88
CA ALA A 84 -6.24 2.42 1.76
C ALA A 84 -6.23 3.31 3.01
N VAL A 85 -6.07 4.61 2.82
CA VAL A 85 -5.96 5.61 3.90
C VAL A 85 -7.28 6.32 4.09
N ALA A 86 -7.85 6.84 3.01
CA ALA A 86 -9.09 7.61 3.05
C ALA A 86 -9.76 7.69 1.68
N GLU A 87 -11.06 7.92 1.69
CA GLU A 87 -11.84 8.35 0.53
C GLU A 87 -12.04 9.87 0.56
N ILE A 88 -11.90 10.51 -0.60
CA ILE A 88 -12.26 11.89 -0.85
C ILE A 88 -13.74 11.92 -1.21
N LYS A 89 -14.57 12.58 -0.40
CA LYS A 89 -15.96 12.87 -0.73
C LYS A 89 -16.20 14.36 -0.68
N HIS A 90 -16.32 14.97 -1.85
CA HIS A 90 -16.36 16.42 -2.01
C HIS A 90 -15.11 17.07 -1.38
N ASP A 91 -15.27 17.77 -0.26
CA ASP A 91 -14.17 18.42 0.47
C ASP A 91 -13.82 17.72 1.80
N LYS A 92 -14.41 16.53 2.03
CA LYS A 92 -14.20 15.73 3.24
C LYS A 92 -13.31 14.54 2.94
N LEU A 93 -12.47 14.20 3.91
CA LEU A 93 -11.67 12.98 3.92
C LEU A 93 -12.30 12.01 4.91
N ILE A 94 -12.69 10.84 4.42
CA ILE A 94 -13.28 9.78 5.24
C ILE A 94 -12.21 8.70 5.43
N PRO A 95 -11.68 8.50 6.65
CA PRO A 95 -10.68 7.47 6.91
C PRO A 95 -11.18 6.08 6.49
N ALA A 96 -10.34 5.35 5.78
CA ALA A 96 -10.65 3.99 5.35
C ALA A 96 -10.53 3.03 6.53
N HIS A 97 -11.38 2.00 6.55
CA HIS A 97 -11.37 0.97 7.58
C HIS A 97 -10.01 0.23 7.66
N ALA A 98 -9.39 -0.02 6.51
CA ALA A 98 -8.07 -0.65 6.44
C ALA A 98 -7.00 0.13 7.24
N PHE A 99 -7.02 1.46 7.17
CA PHE A 99 -6.10 2.32 7.90
C PHE A 99 -6.29 2.21 9.42
N ALA A 100 -7.54 2.21 9.89
CA ALA A 100 -7.84 2.07 11.32
C ALA A 100 -7.38 0.71 11.88
N LEU A 101 -7.56 -0.37 11.10
CA LEU A 101 -7.05 -1.69 11.47
C LEU A 101 -5.52 -1.74 11.49
N SER A 102 -4.85 -1.10 10.52
CA SER A 102 -3.39 -1.02 10.50
C SER A 102 -2.83 -0.33 11.75
N ASN A 103 -3.52 0.69 12.28
CA ASN A 103 -3.16 1.32 13.56
C ASN A 103 -3.26 0.35 14.74
N THR A 104 -4.24 -0.53 14.72
CA THR A 104 -4.48 -1.50 15.81
C THR A 104 -3.53 -2.70 15.75
N ILE A 105 -3.17 -3.14 14.54
CA ILE A 105 -2.35 -4.35 14.31
C ILE A 105 -0.85 -4.03 14.36
N GLN A 106 -0.45 -2.86 13.85
CA GLN A 106 0.96 -2.49 13.70
C GLN A 106 1.17 -1.02 14.09
N SER A 107 1.07 -0.75 15.39
CA SER A 107 1.14 0.60 15.95
C SER A 107 2.47 1.33 15.69
N ASP A 108 3.52 0.65 15.26
CA ASP A 108 4.85 1.25 15.07
C ASP A 108 4.86 2.29 13.93
N PHE A 109 3.97 2.14 12.94
CA PHE A 109 3.97 2.99 11.73
C PHE A 109 2.74 3.90 11.60
N PHE A 110 1.67 3.64 12.36
CA PHE A 110 0.38 4.33 12.24
C PHE A 110 0.00 4.98 13.59
N ARG A 111 -0.79 6.07 13.56
CA ARG A 111 -1.18 6.82 14.77
C ARG A 111 -2.70 6.95 14.90
#